data_AF-A0A838I648-F1
#
_entry.id   AF-A0A838I648-F1
#
_cell.length_a   1.000
_cell.length_b   1.000
_cell.length_c   1.000
_cell.angle_alpha   90.00
_cell.angle_beta   90.00
_cell.angle_gamma   90.00
#
_symmetry.space_group_name_H-M   'P 1'
#
loop_
_entity.id
_entity.type
_entity.pdbx_description
1 polymer ?
#
loop_
_entity_poly.entity_id
_entity_poly.type
_entity_poly.pdbx_seq_one_letter_code
_entity_poly.pdbx_strand_id
1 'polypeptide(L)'
;MKRRLVLLGAPGSGKGTQAEMITRQFGIPVTSPGAILRRERDLGTALGLETAETTQLGGLVPDKIIVELIEDWLRLHGGHGFVFDGFPRTTPQAESLQQILQSHRTPLDLALWLEVSEQTVGDRILSRLQCQSCGFTTSSTSAVFASRPVCPYCDGPLVRRNDDDVTVLRHRLEEFNAKTQPLADFYEKLGALRRIDGNRDREAVFADISRLIEQAA
;
A
#
# COMPACT_ATOMS: atom_id res chain seq x y z
N MET A 1 5.87 7.71 17.84
CA MET A 1 7.09 7.97 17.03
C MET A 1 6.68 8.66 15.73
N LYS A 2 7.52 9.52 15.13
CA LYS A 2 7.18 10.24 13.89
C LYS A 2 8.11 9.84 12.76
N ARG A 3 7.59 9.10 11.76
CA ARG A 3 8.31 8.66 10.56
C ARG A 3 7.48 8.85 9.30
N ARG A 4 8.13 9.16 8.20
CA ARG A 4 7.56 9.39 6.86
C ARG A 4 8.06 8.28 5.95
N LEU A 5 7.21 7.30 5.69
CA LEU A 5 7.56 6.07 5.01
C LEU A 5 6.72 5.90 3.75
N VAL A 6 7.31 5.35 2.69
CA VAL A 6 6.56 4.77 1.58
C VAL A 6 6.83 3.26 1.52
N LEU A 7 5.77 2.47 1.33
CA LEU A 7 5.86 1.03 1.08
C LEU A 7 5.63 0.77 -0.41
N LEU A 8 6.63 0.18 -1.06
CA LEU A 8 6.67 -0.09 -2.49
C LEU A 8 6.86 -1.59 -2.74
N GLY A 9 6.47 -2.04 -3.92
CA GLY A 9 6.56 -3.43 -4.35
C GLY A 9 5.32 -3.89 -5.11
N ALA A 10 5.41 -5.07 -5.71
CA ALA A 10 4.37 -5.61 -6.58
C ALA A 10 3.01 -5.76 -5.88
N PRO A 11 1.88 -5.77 -6.61
CA PRO A 11 0.61 -6.27 -6.07
C PRO A 11 0.82 -7.61 -5.36
N GLY A 12 0.21 -7.82 -4.18
CA GLY A 12 0.40 -9.08 -3.42
C GLY A 12 1.73 -9.18 -2.65
N SER A 13 2.61 -8.18 -2.69
CA SER A 13 3.90 -8.23 -1.96
C SER A 13 3.79 -8.17 -0.44
N GLY A 14 2.60 -7.92 0.12
CA GLY A 14 2.38 -7.84 1.57
C GLY A 14 2.43 -6.43 2.16
N LYS A 15 2.52 -5.37 1.32
CA LYS A 15 2.58 -3.97 1.80
C LYS A 15 1.48 -3.63 2.81
N GLY A 16 0.22 -3.91 2.49
CA GLY A 16 -0.91 -3.61 3.37
C GLY A 16 -0.83 -4.32 4.73
N THR A 17 -0.37 -5.57 4.75
CA THR A 17 -0.12 -6.31 6.00
C THR A 17 0.95 -5.61 6.84
N GLN A 18 2.07 -5.24 6.22
CA GLN A 18 3.15 -4.56 6.91
C GLN A 18 2.75 -3.16 7.37
N ALA A 19 1.97 -2.43 6.56
CA ALA A 19 1.43 -1.12 6.90
C ALA A 19 0.56 -1.19 8.17
N GLU A 20 -0.36 -2.16 8.23
CA GLU A 20 -1.20 -2.41 9.40
C GLU A 20 -0.36 -2.68 10.66
N MET A 21 0.68 -3.51 10.54
CA MET A 21 1.59 -3.81 11.66
C MET A 21 2.37 -2.56 12.10
N ILE A 22 2.81 -1.71 11.16
CA ILE A 22 3.48 -0.43 11.48
C ILE A 22 2.54 0.48 12.28
N THR A 23 1.29 0.64 11.86
CA THR A 23 0.31 1.46 12.61
C THR A 23 0.09 0.92 14.01
N ARG A 24 -0.04 -0.40 14.18
CA ARG A 24 -0.26 -1.03 15.49
C ARG A 24 0.92 -0.85 16.44
N GLN A 25 2.14 -1.07 15.96
CA GLN A 25 3.34 -1.02 16.80
C GLN A 25 3.79 0.41 17.10
N PHE A 26 3.74 1.30 16.10
CA PHE A 26 4.38 2.61 16.19
C PHE A 26 3.41 3.79 16.26
N GLY A 27 2.10 3.54 16.05
CA GLY A 27 1.07 4.57 16.01
C GLY A 27 1.18 5.52 14.81
N ILE A 28 1.90 5.12 13.75
CA ILE A 28 2.05 5.95 12.55
C ILE A 28 0.82 5.74 11.65
N PRO A 29 0.13 6.81 11.24
CA PRO A 29 -1.05 6.68 10.39
C PRO A 29 -0.68 6.15 9.00
N VAL A 30 -1.48 5.22 8.49
CA VAL A 30 -1.35 4.64 7.16
C VAL A 30 -2.45 5.17 6.26
N THR A 31 -2.10 5.45 5.01
CA THR A 31 -3.10 5.63 3.95
C THR A 31 -2.60 5.08 2.62
N SER A 32 -3.53 4.87 1.69
CA SER A 32 -3.21 4.62 0.29
C SER A 32 -4.24 5.33 -0.59
N PRO A 33 -3.85 5.85 -1.77
CA PRO A 33 -4.83 6.43 -2.70
C PRO A 33 -5.93 5.44 -3.07
N GLY A 34 -5.57 4.16 -3.24
CA GLY A 34 -6.56 3.12 -3.52
C GLY A 34 -7.59 2.91 -2.41
N ALA A 35 -7.21 3.05 -1.13
CA ALA A 35 -8.16 2.98 -0.02
C ALA A 35 -9.08 4.21 0.03
N ILE A 36 -8.52 5.41 -0.22
CA ILE A 36 -9.28 6.66 -0.30
C ILE A 36 -10.32 6.55 -1.42
N LEU A 37 -9.90 6.21 -2.65
CA LEU A 37 -10.78 6.11 -3.81
C LEU A 37 -11.89 5.05 -3.66
N ARG A 38 -11.59 3.91 -3.03
CA ARG A 38 -12.63 2.91 -2.73
C ARG A 38 -13.67 3.45 -1.76
N ARG A 39 -13.24 4.17 -0.71
CA ARG A 39 -14.17 4.81 0.23
C ARG A 39 -15.03 5.87 -0.47
N GLU A 40 -14.42 6.71 -1.30
CA GLU A 40 -15.13 7.72 -2.11
C GLU A 40 -16.21 7.08 -2.99
N ARG A 41 -15.88 5.95 -3.64
CA ARG A 41 -16.85 5.18 -4.43
C ARG A 41 -17.98 4.63 -3.57
N ASP A 42 -17.66 4.03 -2.41
CA ASP A 42 -18.67 3.44 -1.53
C ASP A 42 -19.61 4.52 -0.93
N LEU A 43 -19.13 5.76 -0.82
CA LEU A 43 -19.93 6.94 -0.46
C LEU A 43 -20.68 7.57 -1.64
N GLY A 44 -20.45 7.11 -2.88
CA GLY A 44 -21.09 7.62 -4.08
C GLY A 44 -20.65 9.02 -4.48
N THR A 45 -19.43 9.45 -4.13
CA THR A 45 -18.94 10.79 -4.49
C THR A 45 -18.57 10.86 -5.98
N ALA A 46 -18.55 12.08 -6.54
CA ALA A 46 -18.22 12.28 -7.96
C ALA A 46 -16.85 11.69 -8.32
N LEU A 47 -15.82 11.94 -7.50
CA LEU A 47 -14.49 11.38 -7.67
C LEU A 47 -14.48 9.86 -7.58
N GLY A 48 -15.21 9.29 -6.62
CA GLY A 48 -15.32 7.85 -6.43
C GLY A 48 -15.96 7.15 -7.63
N LEU A 49 -17.01 7.74 -8.20
CA LEU A 49 -17.71 7.22 -9.37
C LEU A 49 -16.86 7.35 -10.64
N GLU A 50 -16.20 8.50 -10.84
CA GLU A 50 -15.32 8.76 -11.98
C GLU A 50 -14.15 7.78 -12.06
N THR A 51 -13.56 7.44 -10.91
CA THR A 51 -12.35 6.59 -10.82
C THR A 51 -12.63 5.11 -10.60
N ALA A 52 -13.91 4.73 -10.45
CA ALA A 52 -14.33 3.39 -10.08
C ALA A 52 -13.89 2.34 -11.11
N GLU A 53 -14.15 2.60 -12.39
CA GLU A 53 -13.85 1.68 -13.49
C GLU A 53 -12.34 1.44 -13.62
N THR A 54 -11.54 2.52 -13.65
CA THR A 54 -10.08 2.42 -13.72
C THR A 54 -9.51 1.57 -12.58
N THR A 55 -10.01 1.79 -11.35
CA THR A 55 -9.55 1.04 -10.17
C THR A 55 -9.96 -0.43 -10.22
N GLN A 56 -11.18 -0.72 -10.67
CA GLN A 56 -11.72 -2.08 -10.80
C GLN A 56 -10.95 -2.89 -11.85
N LEU A 57 -10.60 -2.28 -12.98
CA LEU A 57 -9.78 -2.89 -14.03
C LEU A 57 -8.28 -2.96 -13.66
N GLY A 58 -7.91 -2.51 -12.47
CA GLY A 58 -6.53 -2.56 -11.98
C GLY A 58 -5.59 -1.55 -12.63
N GLY A 59 -6.12 -0.53 -13.32
CA GLY A 59 -5.35 0.58 -13.85
C GLY A 59 -4.95 1.61 -12.79
N LEU A 60 -4.16 2.58 -13.21
CA LEU A 60 -3.77 3.73 -12.40
C LEU A 60 -4.61 4.95 -12.78
N VAL A 61 -5.22 5.56 -11.77
CA VAL A 61 -5.89 6.86 -11.89
C VAL A 61 -4.85 7.94 -12.22
N PRO A 62 -5.20 8.98 -13.01
CA PRO A 62 -4.27 10.04 -13.39
C PRO A 62 -3.49 10.64 -12.22
N ASP A 63 -2.19 10.84 -12.42
CA ASP A 63 -1.26 11.31 -11.39
C ASP A 63 -1.73 12.58 -10.70
N LYS A 64 -2.30 13.53 -11.46
CA LYS A 64 -2.84 14.79 -10.92
C LYS A 64 -3.88 14.55 -9.82
N ILE A 65 -4.84 13.67 -10.05
CA ILE A 65 -5.89 13.33 -9.07
C ILE A 65 -5.27 12.69 -7.83
N ILE A 66 -4.32 11.78 -8.04
CA ILE A 66 -3.65 11.08 -6.93
C ILE A 66 -2.82 12.05 -6.07
N VAL A 67 -2.09 12.96 -6.70
CA VAL A 67 -1.28 13.97 -6.00
C VAL A 67 -2.17 14.91 -5.19
N GLU A 68 -3.27 15.42 -5.77
CA GLU A 68 -4.25 16.26 -5.07
C GLU A 68 -4.83 15.54 -3.83
N LEU A 69 -5.20 14.27 -3.96
CA LEU A 69 -5.68 13.45 -2.84
C LEU A 69 -4.65 13.31 -1.71
N ILE A 70 -3.38 13.14 -2.05
CA ILE A 70 -2.31 12.98 -1.07
C ILE A 70 -1.99 14.32 -0.40
N GLU A 71 -2.01 15.43 -1.14
CA GLU A 71 -1.88 16.76 -0.57
C GLU A 71 -2.99 17.06 0.44
N ASP A 72 -4.25 16.80 0.08
CA ASP A 72 -5.39 16.98 0.97
C ASP A 72 -5.25 16.13 2.23
N TRP A 73 -4.82 14.87 2.08
CA TRP A 73 -4.57 13.99 3.21
C TRP A 73 -3.47 14.53 4.13
N LEU A 74 -2.35 15.01 3.56
CA LEU A 74 -1.23 15.59 4.31
C LEU A 74 -1.61 16.89 5.01
N ARG A 75 -2.47 17.73 4.40
CA ARG A 75 -3.02 18.93 5.05
C ARG A 75 -3.87 18.58 6.27
N LEU A 76 -4.67 17.52 6.20
CA LEU A 76 -5.55 17.09 7.29
C LEU A 76 -4.82 16.36 8.43
N HIS A 77 -3.84 15.51 8.11
CA HIS A 77 -3.19 14.61 9.09
C HIS A 77 -1.78 15.09 9.50
N GLY A 78 -1.22 16.06 8.77
CA GLY A 78 0.12 16.60 8.98
C GLY A 78 1.23 15.77 8.31
N GLY A 79 2.25 16.44 7.79
CA GLY A 79 3.40 15.80 7.11
C GLY A 79 4.47 15.21 8.03
N HIS A 80 4.25 15.19 9.34
CA HIS A 80 5.29 14.82 10.30
C HIS A 80 5.42 13.31 10.55
N GLY A 81 4.39 12.51 10.24
CA GLY A 81 4.46 11.06 10.35
C GLY A 81 3.34 10.36 9.60
N PHE A 82 3.70 9.53 8.63
CA PHE A 82 2.78 8.78 7.79
C PHE A 82 3.45 7.53 7.21
N VAL A 83 2.62 6.60 6.76
CA VAL A 83 3.00 5.51 5.86
C VAL A 83 2.08 5.56 4.65
N PHE A 84 2.67 5.72 3.46
CA PHE A 84 1.94 5.54 2.22
C PHE A 84 2.10 4.11 1.71
N ASP A 85 1.00 3.35 1.69
CA ASP A 85 0.94 2.00 1.13
C ASP A 85 0.66 2.05 -0.38
N GLY A 86 1.67 1.73 -1.20
CA GLY A 86 1.51 1.66 -2.64
C GLY A 86 1.29 3.01 -3.31
N PHE A 87 1.82 4.08 -2.71
CA PHE A 87 2.05 5.39 -3.32
C PHE A 87 3.45 5.88 -2.93
N PRO A 88 4.22 6.48 -3.85
CA PRO A 88 3.90 6.70 -5.27
C PRO A 88 3.99 5.43 -6.13
N ARG A 89 3.40 5.49 -7.34
CA ARG A 89 3.44 4.40 -8.34
C ARG A 89 4.07 4.80 -9.67
N THR A 90 4.30 6.09 -9.89
CA THR A 90 4.90 6.65 -11.10
C THR A 90 5.97 7.67 -10.69
N THR A 91 6.94 7.93 -11.58
CA THR A 91 7.98 8.95 -11.33
C THR A 91 7.39 10.34 -11.07
N PRO A 92 6.41 10.84 -11.85
CA PRO A 92 5.78 12.12 -11.54
C PRO A 92 5.15 12.19 -10.15
N GLN A 93 4.49 11.12 -9.69
CA GLN A 93 3.95 11.07 -8.32
C GLN A 93 5.08 11.15 -7.27
N ALA A 94 6.21 10.49 -7.51
CA ALA A 94 7.35 10.50 -6.58
C ALA A 94 8.03 11.88 -6.52
N GLU A 95 8.18 12.54 -7.65
CA GLU A 95 8.68 13.92 -7.74
C GLU A 95 7.73 14.90 -7.04
N SER A 96 6.42 14.79 -7.26
CA SER A 96 5.42 15.61 -6.57
C SER A 96 5.47 15.40 -5.06
N LEU A 97 5.54 14.15 -4.60
CA LEU A 97 5.67 13.85 -3.17
C LEU A 97 6.94 14.50 -2.59
N GLN A 98 8.08 14.40 -3.30
CA GLN A 98 9.32 15.02 -2.86
C GLN A 98 9.19 16.54 -2.73
N GLN A 99 8.56 17.20 -3.71
CA GLN A 99 8.32 18.65 -3.69
C GLN A 99 7.43 19.08 -2.52
N ILE A 100 6.34 18.34 -2.27
CA ILE A 100 5.45 18.58 -1.13
C ILE A 100 6.24 18.46 0.19
N LEU A 101 7.00 17.38 0.35
CA LEU A 101 7.77 17.16 1.58
C LEU A 101 8.89 18.20 1.78
N GLN A 102 9.51 18.68 0.69
CA GLN A 102 10.49 19.76 0.74
C GLN A 102 9.87 21.09 1.17
N SER A 103 8.70 21.46 0.65
CA SER A 103 8.01 22.71 1.01
C SER A 103 7.63 22.73 2.51
N HIS A 104 7.30 21.56 3.07
CA HIS A 104 7.01 21.36 4.48
C HIS A 104 8.25 21.13 5.37
N ARG A 105 9.46 21.07 4.79
CA ARG A 105 10.72 20.73 5.50
C ARG A 105 10.64 19.41 6.27
N THR A 106 9.95 18.43 5.71
CA THR A 106 9.71 17.11 6.30
C THR A 106 10.15 16.03 5.30
N PRO A 107 11.46 15.79 5.11
CA PRO A 107 11.94 14.86 4.10
C PRO A 107 11.46 13.42 4.37
N LEU A 108 11.33 12.63 3.31
CA LEU A 108 11.02 11.20 3.43
C LEU A 108 12.13 10.48 4.20
N ASP A 109 11.78 9.64 5.18
CA ASP A 109 12.76 8.92 5.98
C ASP A 109 13.19 7.61 5.30
N LEU A 110 12.23 6.82 4.81
CA LEU A 110 12.49 5.53 4.18
C LEU A 110 11.53 5.25 3.03
N ALA A 111 12.07 4.65 1.97
CA ALA A 111 11.30 3.98 0.94
C ALA A 111 11.57 2.47 1.05
N LEU A 112 10.59 1.73 1.60
CA LEU A 112 10.73 0.31 1.86
C LEU A 112 10.20 -0.48 0.66
N TRP A 113 11.06 -1.24 0.01
CA TRP A 113 10.75 -2.03 -1.18
C TRP A 113 10.62 -3.51 -0.83
N LEU A 114 9.40 -4.04 -0.86
CA LEU A 114 9.12 -5.45 -0.62
C LEU A 114 9.34 -6.26 -1.90
N GLU A 115 10.41 -7.05 -1.92
CA GLU A 115 10.77 -7.93 -3.02
C GLU A 115 10.08 -9.29 -2.86
N VAL A 116 9.35 -9.71 -3.88
CA VAL A 116 8.64 -10.99 -3.90
C VAL A 116 8.80 -11.61 -5.28
N SER A 117 8.89 -12.94 -5.32
CA SER A 117 8.86 -13.67 -6.58
C SER A 117 7.46 -13.61 -7.21
N GLU A 118 7.38 -13.75 -8.53
CA GLU A 118 6.09 -13.82 -9.23
C GLU A 118 5.20 -14.96 -8.72
N GLN A 119 5.81 -16.10 -8.37
CA GLN A 119 5.12 -17.23 -7.77
C GLN A 119 4.47 -16.83 -6.44
N THR A 120 5.23 -16.19 -5.54
CA THR A 120 4.73 -15.71 -4.26
C THR A 120 3.59 -14.70 -4.46
N VAL A 121 3.68 -13.83 -5.47
CA VAL A 121 2.58 -12.90 -5.80
C VAL A 121 1.33 -13.67 -6.21
N GLY A 122 1.44 -14.61 -7.16
CA GLY A 122 0.30 -15.41 -7.61
C GLY A 122 -0.40 -16.13 -6.45
N ASP A 123 0.37 -16.84 -5.62
CA ASP A 123 -0.16 -17.61 -4.49
C ASP A 123 -0.85 -16.72 -3.44
N ARG A 124 -0.27 -15.54 -3.16
CA ARG A 124 -0.86 -14.58 -2.21
C ARG A 124 -2.13 -13.94 -2.73
N ILE A 125 -2.20 -13.62 -4.02
CA ILE A 125 -3.41 -13.04 -4.61
C ILE A 125 -4.54 -14.07 -4.62
N LEU A 126 -4.25 -15.32 -5.00
CA LEU A 126 -5.25 -16.40 -5.07
C LEU A 126 -5.79 -16.81 -3.70
N SER A 127 -5.00 -16.68 -2.65
CA SER A 127 -5.40 -17.01 -1.27
C SER A 127 -5.98 -15.81 -0.50
N ARG A 128 -5.93 -14.60 -1.06
CA ARG A 128 -6.33 -13.38 -0.34
C ARG A 128 -7.82 -13.32 -0.05
N LEU A 129 -8.13 -12.89 1.17
CA LEU A 129 -9.47 -12.55 1.64
C LEU A 129 -9.47 -11.13 2.19
N GLN A 130 -10.58 -10.43 2.01
CA GLN A 130 -10.84 -9.11 2.54
C GLN A 130 -12.17 -9.09 3.29
N CYS A 131 -12.18 -8.45 4.45
CA CYS A 131 -13.41 -8.16 5.18
C CYS A 131 -14.22 -7.10 4.45
N GLN A 132 -15.49 -7.39 4.14
CA GLN A 132 -16.38 -6.42 3.48
C GLN A 132 -16.73 -5.23 4.38
N SER A 133 -16.63 -5.38 5.69
CA SER A 133 -17.03 -4.35 6.65
C SER A 133 -15.91 -3.37 7.00
N CYS A 134 -14.68 -3.85 7.20
CA CYS A 134 -13.57 -3.00 7.65
C CYS A 134 -12.36 -2.98 6.69
N GLY A 135 -12.37 -3.77 5.61
CA GLY A 135 -11.28 -3.84 4.65
C GLY A 135 -10.04 -4.63 5.11
N PHE A 136 -10.04 -5.19 6.32
CA PHE A 136 -8.98 -6.08 6.81
C PHE A 136 -8.66 -7.19 5.80
N THR A 137 -7.38 -7.43 5.54
CA THR A 137 -6.93 -8.40 4.54
C THR A 137 -6.14 -9.52 5.19
N THR A 138 -6.46 -10.77 4.85
CA THR A 138 -5.74 -11.97 5.30
C THR A 138 -5.61 -12.97 4.15
N SER A 139 -4.99 -14.13 4.39
CA SER A 139 -5.00 -15.26 3.45
C SER A 139 -5.87 -16.39 3.99
N SER A 140 -6.39 -17.22 3.09
CA SER A 140 -7.10 -18.45 3.42
C SER A 140 -6.23 -19.46 4.17
N THR A 141 -4.91 -19.36 4.04
CA THR A 141 -3.94 -20.24 4.71
C THR A 141 -3.55 -19.77 6.11
N SER A 142 -3.50 -18.46 6.35
CA SER A 142 -3.12 -17.90 7.66
C SER A 142 -4.30 -17.65 8.58
N ALA A 143 -5.52 -17.58 8.05
CA ALA A 143 -6.69 -17.38 8.87
C ALA A 143 -7.08 -18.70 9.55
N VAL A 144 -6.98 -18.74 10.87
CA VAL A 144 -7.61 -19.77 11.69
C VAL A 144 -9.11 -19.48 11.67
N PHE A 145 -9.79 -20.00 10.67
CA PHE A 145 -11.24 -19.90 10.64
C PHE A 145 -11.80 -20.85 11.71
N ALA A 146 -12.65 -20.32 12.58
CA ALA A 146 -13.71 -21.16 13.14
C ALA A 146 -14.54 -21.74 11.96
N SER A 147 -15.57 -22.53 12.21
CA SER A 147 -16.43 -23.12 11.16
C SER A 147 -16.97 -22.14 10.09
N ARG A 148 -16.80 -20.81 10.25
CA ARG A 148 -16.99 -19.77 9.23
C ARG A 148 -15.79 -18.79 9.13
N PRO A 149 -15.52 -18.25 7.93
CA PRO A 149 -14.51 -17.22 7.72
C PRO A 149 -15.02 -15.83 8.12
N VAL A 150 -14.81 -15.46 9.39
CA VAL A 150 -15.19 -14.15 9.97
C VAL A 150 -13.96 -13.30 10.29
N CYS A 151 -14.10 -11.98 10.17
CA CYS A 151 -13.03 -11.03 10.46
C CYS A 151 -12.74 -10.99 11.97
N PRO A 152 -11.47 -11.09 12.40
CA PRO A 152 -11.11 -11.07 13.82
C PRO A 152 -11.28 -9.71 14.53
N TYR A 153 -11.62 -8.64 13.78
CA TYR A 153 -11.73 -7.27 14.33
C TYR A 153 -13.15 -6.75 14.40
N CYS A 154 -14.05 -7.23 13.54
CA CYS A 154 -15.42 -6.71 13.46
C CYS A 154 -16.47 -7.77 13.15
N ASP A 155 -16.08 -9.05 13.13
CA ASP A 155 -16.94 -10.19 12.79
C ASP A 155 -17.57 -10.14 11.39
N GLY A 156 -17.19 -9.15 10.57
CA GLY A 156 -17.66 -9.01 9.19
C GLY A 156 -17.21 -10.16 8.28
N PRO A 157 -17.94 -10.45 7.20
CA PRO A 157 -17.64 -11.56 6.31
C PRO A 157 -16.30 -11.34 5.59
N LEU A 158 -15.44 -12.37 5.63
CA LEU A 158 -14.21 -12.43 4.82
C LEU A 158 -14.54 -13.05 3.46
N VAL A 159 -14.32 -12.30 2.40
CA VAL A 159 -14.60 -12.71 1.02
C VAL A 159 -13.38 -12.54 0.14
N ARG A 160 -13.33 -13.22 -1.01
CA ARG A 160 -12.34 -12.90 -2.04
C ARG A 160 -12.61 -11.50 -2.59
N ARG A 161 -11.54 -10.78 -2.93
CA ARG A 161 -11.67 -9.46 -3.57
C ARG A 161 -12.20 -9.63 -4.99
N ASN A 162 -13.12 -8.75 -5.40
CA ASN A 162 -13.75 -8.84 -6.73
C ASN A 162 -12.76 -8.59 -7.88
N ASP A 163 -11.62 -7.96 -7.59
CA ASP A 163 -10.55 -7.61 -8.52
C ASP A 163 -9.34 -8.55 -8.42
N ASP A 164 -9.50 -9.70 -7.78
CA ASP A 164 -8.49 -10.76 -7.70
C ASP A 164 -8.69 -11.79 -8.82
N ASP A 165 -8.90 -11.29 -10.04
CA ASP A 165 -8.91 -12.07 -11.28
C ASP A 165 -7.50 -12.12 -11.90
N VAL A 166 -7.16 -13.24 -12.55
CA VAL A 166 -5.86 -13.43 -13.20
C VAL A 166 -5.57 -12.36 -14.26
N THR A 167 -6.58 -11.92 -14.99
CA THR A 167 -6.46 -10.86 -16.01
C THR A 167 -6.17 -9.50 -15.37
N VAL A 168 -6.87 -9.15 -14.30
CA VAL A 168 -6.65 -7.91 -13.53
C VAL A 168 -5.27 -7.93 -12.87
N LEU A 169 -4.85 -9.08 -12.34
CA LEU A 169 -3.52 -9.25 -11.76
C LEU A 169 -2.42 -9.02 -12.80
N ARG A 170 -2.56 -9.61 -13.99
CA ARG A 170 -1.60 -9.43 -15.08
C ARG A 170 -1.45 -7.97 -15.46
N HIS A 171 -2.57 -7.27 -15.66
CA HIS A 171 -2.56 -5.84 -15.96
C HIS A 171 -1.89 -5.01 -14.85
N ARG A 172 -2.13 -5.35 -13.58
CA ARG A 172 -1.46 -4.69 -12.44
C ARG A 172 0.04 -4.94 -12.40
N LEU A 173 0.49 -6.13 -12.79
CA LEU A 173 1.91 -6.46 -12.86
C LEU A 173 2.58 -5.73 -14.02
N GLU A 174 1.92 -5.64 -15.17
CA GLU A 174 2.36 -4.83 -16.32
C GLU A 174 2.52 -3.35 -15.93
N GLU A 175 1.50 -2.76 -15.30
CA GLU A 175 1.57 -1.38 -14.80
C GLU A 175 2.66 -1.20 -13.74
N PHE A 176 2.83 -2.17 -12.83
CA PHE A 176 3.90 -2.13 -11.83
C PHE A 176 5.28 -2.14 -12.47
N ASN A 177 5.54 -3.07 -13.39
CA ASN A 177 6.83 -3.20 -14.06
C ASN A 177 7.13 -1.96 -14.91
N ALA A 178 6.14 -1.44 -15.63
CA ALA A 178 6.31 -0.29 -16.51
C ALA A 178 6.51 1.03 -15.75
N LYS A 179 5.78 1.24 -14.65
CA LYS A 179 5.69 2.57 -14.01
C LYS A 179 6.26 2.64 -12.60
N THR A 180 6.12 1.56 -11.83
CA THR A 180 6.54 1.54 -10.42
C THR A 180 7.96 0.99 -10.24
N GLN A 181 8.38 0.00 -11.04
CA GLN A 181 9.74 -0.56 -10.97
C GLN A 181 10.85 0.50 -11.11
N PRO A 182 10.75 1.50 -12.00
CA PRO A 182 11.74 2.59 -12.10
C PRO A 182 11.87 3.45 -10.83
N LEU A 183 10.90 3.39 -9.91
CA LEU A 183 10.96 4.13 -8.65
C LEU A 183 12.04 3.60 -7.70
N ALA A 184 12.48 2.34 -7.87
CA ALA A 184 13.59 1.83 -7.08
C ALA A 184 14.83 2.70 -7.31
N ASP A 185 15.21 2.94 -8.56
CA ASP A 185 16.35 3.78 -8.92
C ASP A 185 16.17 5.23 -8.45
N PHE A 186 14.95 5.76 -8.53
CA PHE A 186 14.62 7.09 -8.02
C PHE A 186 14.93 7.21 -6.52
N TYR A 187 14.42 6.29 -5.71
CA TYR A 187 14.63 6.32 -4.26
C TYR A 187 16.04 5.89 -3.83
N GLU A 188 16.73 5.10 -4.63
CA GLU A 188 18.13 4.76 -4.43
C GLU A 188 19.02 6.00 -4.59
N LYS A 189 18.79 6.80 -5.65
CA LYS A 189 19.48 8.09 -5.84
C LYS A 189 19.22 9.09 -4.71
N LEU A 190 18.05 9.02 -4.07
CA LEU A 190 17.73 9.83 -2.89
C LEU A 190 18.31 9.27 -1.58
N GLY A 191 18.94 8.09 -1.58
CA GLY A 191 19.49 7.44 -0.38
C GLY A 191 18.43 6.86 0.58
N ALA A 192 17.15 6.93 0.22
CA ALA A 192 16.02 6.53 1.06
C ALA A 192 15.60 5.06 0.86
N LEU A 193 16.01 4.42 -0.23
CA LEU A 193 15.59 3.05 -0.55
C LEU A 193 16.15 2.02 0.44
N ARG A 194 15.31 1.12 0.92
CA ARG A 194 15.70 -0.12 1.62
C ARG A 194 14.92 -1.28 1.03
N ARG A 195 15.63 -2.27 0.49
CA ARG A 195 15.04 -3.51 -0.04
C ARG A 195 14.86 -4.52 1.08
N ILE A 196 13.74 -5.22 1.06
CA ILE A 196 13.37 -6.21 2.07
C ILE A 196 12.85 -7.44 1.34
N ASP A 197 13.43 -8.61 1.65
CA ASP A 197 12.91 -9.87 1.15
C ASP A 197 11.53 -10.15 1.77
N GLY A 198 10.50 -9.97 0.95
CA GLY A 198 9.10 -10.16 1.26
C GLY A 198 8.59 -11.58 1.00
N ASN A 199 9.44 -12.51 0.55
CA ASN A 199 9.07 -13.94 0.41
C ASN A 199 8.99 -14.67 1.75
N ARG A 200 9.59 -14.09 2.79
CA ARG A 200 9.59 -14.63 4.14
C ARG A 200 8.24 -14.46 4.84
N ASP A 201 8.15 -15.10 5.99
CA ASP A 201 7.03 -14.97 6.92
C ASP A 201 6.78 -13.52 7.34
N ARG A 202 5.52 -13.15 7.59
CA ARG A 202 5.12 -11.74 7.78
C ARG A 202 5.76 -11.14 9.03
N GLU A 203 5.95 -11.91 10.10
CA GLU A 203 6.58 -11.46 11.34
C GLU A 203 8.08 -11.23 11.13
N ALA A 204 8.74 -12.08 10.36
CA ALA A 204 10.15 -11.91 10.00
C ALA A 204 10.36 -10.65 9.13
N VAL A 205 9.50 -10.42 8.13
CA VAL A 205 9.50 -9.20 7.32
C VAL A 205 9.28 -7.97 8.20
N PHE A 206 8.31 -8.04 9.12
CA PHE A 206 7.99 -6.93 10.01
C PHE A 206 9.12 -6.61 10.98
N ALA A 207 9.84 -7.63 11.47
CA ALA A 207 10.99 -7.42 12.35
C ALA A 207 12.10 -6.60 11.65
N ASP A 208 12.36 -6.86 10.37
CA ASP A 208 13.33 -6.08 9.59
C ASP A 208 12.84 -4.66 9.33
N ILE A 209 11.56 -4.49 8.99
CA ILE A 209 10.93 -3.16 8.85
C ILE A 209 11.05 -2.37 10.15
N SER A 210 10.71 -2.99 11.28
CA SER A 210 10.76 -2.37 12.61
C SER A 210 12.17 -1.90 12.94
N ARG A 211 13.18 -2.74 12.68
CA ARG A 211 14.59 -2.39 12.89
C ARG A 211 15.01 -1.17 12.07
N LEU A 212 14.62 -1.10 10.80
CA LEU A 212 14.92 0.05 9.93
C LEU A 212 14.25 1.34 10.42
N ILE A 213 12.98 1.22 10.83
CA ILE A 213 12.19 2.32 11.37
C ILE A 213 12.81 2.88 12.66
N GLU A 214 13.34 2.02 13.53
CA GLU A 214 14.00 2.40 14.78
C GLU A 214 15.40 2.99 14.52
N GLN A 215 16.18 2.42 13.60
CA GLN A 215 17.54 2.86 13.28
C GLN A 215 17.62 4.20 12.56
N ALA A 216 16.56 4.60 11.84
CA ALA A 216 16.53 5.90 11.17
C ALA A 216 16.47 7.10 12.15
N ALA A 217 16.59 6.87 13.48
CA ALA A 217 16.32 7.84 14.56
C ALA A 217 17.47 8.81 14.78
#